data_AF-A0A0B1S158-F1
#
_entry.id   AF-A0A0B1S158-F1
#
_cell.length_a   1.000
_cell.length_b   1.000
_cell.length_c   1.000
_cell.angle_alpha   90.00
_cell.angle_beta   90.00
_cell.angle_gamma   90.00
#
_symmetry.space_group_name_H-M   'P 1'
#
loop_
_entity.id
_entity.type
_entity.pdbx_description
1 polymer ?
#
loop_
_entity_poly.entity_id
_entity_poly.type
_entity_poly.pdbx_seq_one_letter_code
_entity_poly.pdbx_strand_id
1 'polypeptide(L)'
;MPPAIAGRIMIAADFAPIASNMYQCMTIACLCSFFGGIGGDSCTIQGRPLRKAFRKEYRQLSDEERNRVHAAFRALKNSGEFDHLATVHAQFSTSGGAHSGPAFLPWHREFIKRYVFFFSSV
;
A
#
# COMPACT_ATOMS: atom_id res chain seq x y z
N MET A 1 14.09 -18.72 25.37
CA MET A 1 13.89 -19.45 24.09
C MET A 1 12.99 -20.64 24.39
N PRO A 2 11.78 -20.76 23.80
CA PRO A 2 11.02 -22.00 23.92
C PRO A 2 11.59 -23.07 22.97
N PRO A 3 11.44 -24.37 23.28
CA PRO A 3 12.05 -25.45 22.52
C PRO A 3 11.30 -25.72 21.20
N ALA A 4 12.05 -26.07 20.15
CA ALA A 4 11.51 -26.47 18.86
C ALA A 4 10.89 -27.89 18.94
N ILE A 5 9.63 -28.02 18.51
CA ILE A 5 8.99 -29.32 18.28
C ILE A 5 9.54 -29.89 16.96
N ALA A 6 10.26 -31.01 17.05
CA ALA A 6 10.78 -31.73 15.89
C ALA A 6 9.63 -32.34 15.07
N GLY A 7 9.64 -32.12 13.75
CA GLY A 7 8.79 -32.89 12.83
C GLY A 7 8.01 -32.12 11.76
N ARG A 8 8.23 -30.82 11.55
CA ARG A 8 7.71 -30.12 10.37
C ARG A 8 8.83 -29.43 9.62
N ILE A 9 8.97 -29.78 8.34
CA ILE A 9 9.73 -28.97 7.38
C ILE A 9 9.02 -27.63 7.33
N MET A 10 9.61 -26.63 7.98
CA MET A 10 9.16 -25.25 7.84
C MET A 10 9.58 -24.80 6.45
N ILE A 11 8.71 -25.00 5.45
CA ILE A 11 8.81 -24.33 4.16
C ILE A 11 8.53 -22.85 4.45
N ALA A 12 9.58 -22.11 4.78
CA ALA A 12 9.54 -20.69 5.10
C ALA A 12 9.23 -19.81 3.86
N ALA A 13 8.76 -20.39 2.75
CA ALA A 13 8.57 -19.72 1.47
C ALA A 13 7.11 -19.62 1.00
N ASP A 14 6.13 -20.22 1.69
CA ASP A 14 4.79 -20.44 1.10
C ASP A 14 3.60 -19.77 1.82
N PHE A 15 3.83 -18.71 2.61
CA PHE A 15 2.74 -17.90 3.17
C PHE A 15 3.04 -16.40 3.06
N ALA A 16 3.22 -15.89 1.85
CA ALA A 16 2.53 -14.63 1.58
C ALA A 16 1.06 -15.04 1.35
N PRO A 17 0.09 -14.62 2.20
CA PRO A 17 -1.30 -14.91 1.91
C PRO A 17 -1.61 -14.45 0.48
N ILE A 18 -2.35 -15.26 -0.29
CA ILE A 18 -2.98 -14.76 -1.52
C ILE A 18 -3.67 -13.47 -1.09
N ALA A 19 -3.20 -12.34 -1.62
CA ALA A 19 -3.68 -11.05 -1.16
C ALA A 19 -5.21 -11.06 -1.27
N SER A 20 -5.90 -10.85 -0.14
CA SER A 20 -7.36 -10.83 -0.12
C SER A 20 -7.92 -9.44 -0.41
N ASN A 21 -7.07 -8.42 -0.30
CA ASN A 21 -7.36 -7.05 -0.66
C ASN A 21 -6.09 -6.34 -1.16
N MET A 22 -6.28 -5.17 -1.78
CA MET A 22 -5.17 -4.39 -2.33
C MET A 22 -4.14 -3.94 -1.28
N TYR A 23 -4.51 -3.85 0.01
CA TYR A 23 -3.63 -3.39 1.08
C TYR A 23 -2.53 -4.40 1.46
N GLN A 24 -2.67 -5.65 1.02
CA GLN A 24 -1.68 -6.71 1.23
C GLN A 24 -0.66 -6.78 0.09
N CYS A 25 -0.92 -6.11 -1.04
CA CYS A 25 -0.03 -6.12 -2.17
C CYS A 25 1.20 -5.23 -1.99
N MET A 26 2.37 -5.79 -2.29
CA MET A 26 3.67 -5.08 -2.24
C MET A 26 4.28 -4.88 -3.65
N THR A 27 3.68 -5.46 -4.69
CA THR A 27 4.18 -5.47 -6.06
C THR A 27 3.11 -4.99 -7.06
N ILE A 28 3.57 -4.50 -8.22
CA ILE A 28 2.69 -4.08 -9.33
C ILE A 28 1.86 -5.27 -9.83
N ALA A 29 2.46 -6.45 -9.96
CA ALA A 29 1.75 -7.66 -10.35
C ALA A 29 0.57 -8.00 -9.43
N CYS A 30 0.76 -7.92 -8.10
CA CYS A 30 -0.32 -8.19 -7.14
C CYS A 30 -1.46 -7.17 -7.26
N LEU A 31 -1.12 -5.88 -7.37
CA LEU A 31 -2.11 -4.81 -7.52
C LEU A 31 -2.88 -4.88 -8.83
N CYS A 32 -2.26 -5.44 -9.88
CA CYS A 32 -2.85 -5.47 -11.20
C CYS A 32 -4.22 -6.15 -11.21
N SER A 33 -4.35 -7.27 -10.50
CA SER A 33 -5.61 -8.00 -10.36
C SER A 33 -6.70 -7.19 -9.66
N PHE A 34 -6.33 -6.36 -8.67
CA PHE A 34 -7.28 -5.53 -7.93
C PHE A 34 -7.73 -4.28 -8.71
N PHE A 35 -6.90 -3.80 -9.62
CA PHE A 35 -7.24 -2.66 -10.49
C PHE A 35 -7.92 -3.07 -11.81
N GLY A 36 -8.23 -4.35 -12.00
CA GLY A 36 -8.78 -4.86 -13.26
C GLY A 36 -7.81 -4.70 -14.45
N GLY A 37 -6.50 -4.63 -14.16
CA GLY A 37 -5.47 -4.55 -15.17
C GLY A 37 -5.04 -5.91 -15.71
N ILE A 38 -4.32 -5.90 -16.83
CA ILE A 38 -3.75 -7.10 -17.47
C ILE A 38 -2.23 -6.99 -17.59
N GLY A 39 -1.52 -8.12 -17.62
CA GLY A 39 -0.08 -8.16 -17.90
C GLY A 39 0.85 -8.30 -16.68
N GLY A 40 0.32 -8.57 -15.48
CA GLY A 40 1.15 -8.87 -14.29
C GLY A 40 2.13 -7.73 -13.96
N ASP A 41 3.43 -7.95 -14.11
CA ASP A 41 4.46 -6.94 -13.85
C ASP A 41 4.42 -5.74 -14.82
N SER A 42 3.97 -5.96 -16.06
CA SER A 42 3.69 -4.92 -17.06
C SER A 42 2.21 -4.52 -17.05
N CYS A 43 1.65 -4.41 -15.84
CA CYS A 43 0.24 -4.14 -15.63
C CYS A 43 -0.25 -2.94 -16.43
N THR A 44 -1.32 -3.14 -17.19
CA THR A 44 -1.99 -2.09 -17.96
C THR A 44 -3.45 -1.99 -17.52
N ILE A 45 -3.86 -0.79 -17.11
CA ILE A 45 -5.21 -0.46 -16.63
C ILE A 45 -5.82 0.50 -17.65
N GLN A 46 -6.93 0.10 -18.29
CA GLN A 46 -7.62 0.93 -19.30
C GLN A 46 -6.68 1.48 -20.39
N GLY A 47 -5.73 0.65 -20.87
CA GLY A 47 -4.75 1.05 -21.89
C GLY A 47 -3.57 1.89 -21.39
N ARG A 48 -3.51 2.20 -20.08
CA ARG A 48 -2.39 2.92 -19.46
C ARG A 48 -1.54 1.98 -18.61
N PRO A 49 -0.21 1.94 -18.80
CA PRO A 49 0.66 1.13 -17.95
C PRO A 49 0.68 1.69 -16.52
N LEU A 50 0.52 0.81 -15.53
CA LEU A 50 0.74 1.14 -14.12
C LEU A 50 2.24 1.30 -13.89
N ARG A 51 2.65 2.49 -13.47
CA ARG A 51 4.06 2.84 -13.27
C ARG A 51 4.33 3.19 -11.81
N LYS A 52 5.60 3.15 -11.42
CA LYS A 52 6.04 3.70 -10.14
C LYS A 52 5.71 5.20 -10.10
N ALA A 53 5.07 5.64 -9.02
CA ALA A 53 4.78 7.05 -8.79
C ALA A 53 6.07 7.82 -8.45
N PHE A 54 6.19 9.04 -8.99
CA PHE A 54 7.24 9.97 -8.61
C PHE A 54 6.74 10.90 -7.49
N ARG A 55 7.41 10.90 -6.34
CA ARG A 55 7.05 11.76 -5.20
C ARG A 55 7.86 13.04 -5.25
N LYS A 56 7.18 14.16 -5.47
CA LYS A 56 7.76 15.50 -5.48
C LYS A 56 7.64 16.14 -4.10
N GLU A 57 8.49 17.12 -3.86
CA GLU A 57 8.32 18.04 -2.75
C GLU A 57 7.07 18.91 -3.01
N TYR A 58 6.23 19.12 -1.99
CA TYR A 58 4.91 19.74 -2.15
C TYR A 58 4.95 21.19 -2.65
N ARG A 59 5.93 21.99 -2.23
CA ARG A 59 6.12 23.38 -2.65
C ARG A 59 6.66 23.48 -4.08
N GLN A 60 7.25 22.41 -4.61
CA GLN A 60 7.68 22.32 -6.01
C GLN A 60 6.56 21.92 -6.99
N LEU A 61 5.35 21.64 -6.49
CA LEU A 61 4.20 21.35 -7.34
C LEU A 61 3.67 22.62 -8.00
N SER A 62 3.28 22.51 -9.28
CA SER A 62 2.45 23.54 -9.93
C SER A 62 1.09 23.65 -9.23
N ASP A 63 0.36 24.74 -9.48
CA ASP A 63 -0.97 24.92 -8.89
C ASP A 63 -1.95 23.84 -9.36
N GLU A 64 -1.86 23.39 -10.61
CA GLU A 64 -2.66 22.29 -11.14
C GLU A 64 -2.31 20.96 -10.44
N GLU A 65 -1.02 20.66 -10.27
CA GLU A 65 -0.56 19.47 -9.55
C GLU A 65 -1.07 19.47 -8.10
N ARG A 66 -0.94 20.61 -7.42
CA ARG A 66 -1.38 20.81 -6.04
C ARG A 66 -2.89 20.64 -5.90
N ASN A 67 -3.66 21.23 -6.82
CA ASN A 67 -5.11 21.10 -6.85
C ASN A 67 -5.56 19.65 -7.08
N ARG A 68 -4.87 18.89 -7.95
CA ARG A 68 -5.14 17.46 -8.14
C ARG A 68 -4.86 16.65 -6.87
N VAL A 69 -3.74 16.89 -6.19
CA VAL A 69 -3.42 16.22 -4.91
C VAL A 69 -4.50 16.52 -3.85
N HIS A 70 -4.92 17.78 -3.73
CA HIS A 70 -5.99 18.16 -2.80
C HIS A 70 -7.33 17.51 -3.14
N ALA A 71 -7.69 17.46 -4.42
CA ALA A 71 -8.91 16.79 -4.87
C ALA A 71 -8.87 15.29 -4.55
N ALA A 72 -7.73 14.63 -4.77
CA ALA A 72 -7.55 13.22 -4.46
C ALA A 72 -7.65 12.94 -2.95
N PHE A 73 -7.05 13.76 -2.09
CA PHE A 73 -7.21 13.62 -0.63
C PHE A 73 -8.65 13.86 -0.17
N ARG A 74 -9.37 14.83 -0.76
CA ARG A 74 -10.80 15.04 -0.46
C ARG A 74 -11.64 13.84 -0.88
N ALA A 75 -11.40 13.29 -2.08
CA ALA A 75 -12.09 12.08 -2.53
C ALA A 75 -11.84 10.90 -1.59
N LEU A 76 -10.58 10.71 -1.16
CA LEU A 76 -10.20 9.66 -0.21
C LEU A 76 -10.84 9.83 1.17
N LYS A 77 -11.00 11.07 1.63
CA LYS A 77 -11.71 11.37 2.87
C LYS A 77 -13.20 11.09 2.74
N ASN A 78 -13.80 11.51 1.63
CA ASN A 78 -15.24 11.31 1.37
C ASN A 78 -15.60 9.83 1.18
N SER A 79 -14.68 8.98 0.72
CA SER A 79 -14.90 7.54 0.62
C SER A 79 -14.79 6.81 1.95
N GLY A 80 -14.31 7.46 3.02
CA GLY A 80 -14.04 6.85 4.33
C GLY A 80 -12.71 6.11 4.42
N GLU A 81 -12.01 5.88 3.30
CA GLU A 81 -10.73 5.16 3.26
C GLU A 81 -9.63 5.92 4.02
N PHE A 82 -9.66 7.26 4.00
CA PHE A 82 -8.73 8.06 4.80
C PHE A 82 -8.85 7.73 6.30
N ASP A 83 -10.08 7.60 6.80
CA ASP A 83 -10.35 7.33 8.22
C ASP A 83 -10.05 5.89 8.59
N HIS A 84 -10.30 4.96 7.67
CA HIS A 84 -9.88 3.57 7.81
C HIS A 84 -8.35 3.47 7.97
N LEU A 85 -7.60 4.10 7.07
CA LEU A 85 -6.13 4.11 7.14
C LEU A 85 -5.62 4.80 8.41
N ALA A 86 -6.24 5.91 8.83
CA ALA A 86 -5.90 6.58 10.09
C ALA A 86 -6.13 5.65 11.30
N THR A 87 -7.22 4.88 11.29
CA THR A 87 -7.52 3.89 12.34
C THR A 87 -6.48 2.78 12.37
N VAL A 88 -6.09 2.26 11.20
CA VAL A 88 -5.03 1.24 11.08
C VAL A 88 -3.71 1.73 11.68
N HIS A 89 -3.32 2.99 11.44
CA HIS A 89 -2.12 3.59 12.05
C HIS A 89 -2.23 3.71 13.58
N ALA A 90 -3.38 4.17 14.08
CA ALA A 90 -3.62 4.41 15.50
C ALA A 90 -3.74 3.11 16.33
N GLN A 91 -4.11 1.99 15.70
CA GLN A 91 -4.38 0.74 16.39
C GLN A 91 -3.09 -0.01 16.75
N PHE A 92 -2.54 0.30 17.93
CA PHE A 92 -1.26 -0.27 18.40
C PHE A 92 -1.24 -1.81 18.46
N SER A 93 -2.38 -2.44 18.77
CA SER A 93 -2.48 -3.90 18.96
C SER A 93 -2.25 -4.68 17.67
N THR A 94 -2.56 -4.08 16.52
CA THR A 94 -2.37 -4.68 15.18
C THR A 94 -1.26 -4.02 14.38
N SER A 95 -0.85 -2.81 14.78
CA SER A 95 0.15 -1.98 14.09
C SER A 95 1.34 -1.66 15.00
N GLY A 96 1.79 -2.61 15.83
CA GLY A 96 2.92 -2.41 16.74
C GLY A 96 4.23 -2.00 16.04
N GLY A 97 4.40 -2.35 14.76
CA GLY A 97 5.53 -1.91 13.93
C GLY A 97 5.48 -0.44 13.50
N ALA A 98 4.36 0.26 13.73
CA ALA A 98 4.21 1.66 13.38
C ALA A 98 5.04 2.59 14.27
N HIS A 99 5.47 2.20 15.46
CA HIS A 99 6.22 3.08 16.37
C HIS A 99 7.31 2.32 17.15
N SER A 100 8.30 3.07 17.64
CA SER A 100 9.25 2.64 18.68
C SER A 100 9.96 1.30 18.45
N GLY A 101 10.32 0.99 17.20
CA GLY A 101 11.05 -0.23 16.86
C GLY A 101 11.69 -0.20 15.47
N PRO A 102 12.52 -1.21 15.14
CA PRO A 102 13.23 -1.27 13.85
C PRO A 102 12.28 -1.38 12.65
N ALA A 103 11.04 -1.79 12.87
CA ALA A 103 10.00 -1.86 11.85
C ALA A 103 9.40 -0.49 11.47
N PHE A 104 9.70 0.59 12.20
CA PHE A 104 9.10 1.91 12.01
C PHE A 104 9.17 2.40 10.55
N LEU A 105 10.37 2.40 9.97
CA LEU A 105 10.60 2.86 8.60
C LEU A 105 9.98 1.95 7.53
N PRO A 106 10.18 0.62 7.54
CA PRO A 106 9.53 -0.24 6.54
C PRO A 106 8.01 -0.24 6.67
N TRP A 107 7.45 -0.17 7.89
CA TRP A 107 6.00 -0.08 8.09
C TRP A 107 5.43 1.18 7.43
N HIS A 108 6.01 2.36 7.70
CA HIS A 108 5.56 3.62 7.10
C HIS A 108 5.80 3.69 5.58
N ARG A 109 6.89 3.09 5.09
CA ARG A 109 7.16 2.99 3.64
C ARG A 109 5.99 2.32 2.92
N GLU A 110 5.54 1.18 3.42
CA GLU A 110 4.42 0.46 2.83
C GLU A 110 3.09 1.17 3.12
N PHE A 111 2.92 1.75 4.31
CA PHE A 111 1.72 2.51 4.66
C PHE A 111 1.46 3.66 3.69
N ILE A 112 2.48 4.46 3.37
CA ILE A 112 2.36 5.59 2.44
C ILE A 112 2.03 5.12 1.01
N LYS A 113 2.49 3.93 0.58
CA LYS A 113 2.12 3.42 -0.76
C LYS A 113 0.62 3.17 -0.90
N ARG A 114 -0.08 2.84 0.19
CA ARG A 114 -1.54 2.59 0.17
C ARG A 114 -2.32 3.86 -0.22
N TYR A 115 -1.87 5.04 0.21
CA TYR A 115 -2.45 6.31 -0.25
C TYR A 115 -2.22 6.56 -1.74
N VAL A 116 -1.02 6.21 -2.24
CA VAL A 116 -0.65 6.41 -3.66
C VAL A 116 -1.49 5.54 -4.60
N PHE A 117 -1.88 4.34 -4.15
CA PHE A 117 -2.74 3.44 -4.91
C PHE A 117 -4.08 4.08 -5.22
N PHE A 118 -4.73 4.71 -4.23
CA PHE A 118 -5.99 5.44 -4.46
C PHE A 118 -5.85 6.61 -5.40
N PHE A 119 -4.72 7.33 -5.36
CA PHE A 119 -4.48 8.46 -6.27
C PHE A 119 -4.28 8.03 -7.73
N SER A 120 -4.07 6.74 -7.97
CA SER A 120 -3.93 6.19 -9.32
C SER A 120 -5.26 5.64 -9.86
N SER A 121 -6.33 5.67 -9.05
CA SER A 121 -7.67 5.16 -9.37
C SER A 121 -8.72 6.27 -9.60
N VAL A 122 -8.34 7.53 -9.39
CA VAL A 122 -9.10 8.76 -9.70
C VAL A 122 -8.37 9.56 -10.78
#